data_AF-A0A1S9ASM1-F1
#
_entry.id   AF-A0A1S9ASM1-F1
#
_cell.length_a   1.000
_cell.length_b   1.000
_cell.length_c   1.000
_cell.angle_alpha   90.00
_cell.angle_beta   90.00
_cell.angle_gamma   90.00
#
_symmetry.space_group_name_H-M   'P 1'
#
loop_
_entity.id
_entity.type
_entity.pdbx_description
1 polymer ?
#
loop_
_entity_poly.entity_id
_entity_poly.type
_entity_poly.pdbx_seq_one_letter_code
_entity_poly.pdbx_strand_id
1 'polypeptide(L)'
;MQDEEIQAHLASESKEEQLRAVRYLAEHDARPAFFPELVARIPDVNDHIRFFALTALVKHYSTLMQAHAAQLAPLLMERLLDANSPVADRAIWGLNIVGETALPHLLAATEAPEWRERLMAAFALGRNHQMSVATEPALAALLRLLDDENEQVQSAALGIIMDLTPLRPFRRIEGVDFEPIYQRLLPLAEHFSQHLDAHYQEWGNRYRQLLINR
;
A
#
# COMPACT_ATOMS: atom_id res chain seq x y z
N MET A 1 -0.94 -11.93 29.07
CA MET A 1 0.14 -12.92 28.95
C MET A 1 1.42 -12.33 29.51
N GLN A 2 2.17 -13.12 30.27
CA GLN A 2 3.52 -12.77 30.72
C GLN A 2 4.54 -12.95 29.58
N ASP A 3 5.73 -12.36 29.69
CA ASP A 3 6.74 -12.41 28.61
C ASP A 3 7.19 -13.85 28.31
N GLU A 4 7.37 -14.68 29.35
CA GLU A 4 7.75 -16.09 29.18
C GLU A 4 6.67 -16.88 28.43
N GLU A 5 5.40 -16.58 28.70
CA GLU A 5 4.26 -17.21 28.04
C GLU A 5 4.16 -16.80 26.56
N ILE A 6 4.37 -15.51 26.26
CA ILE A 6 4.40 -15.01 24.88
C ILE A 6 5.53 -15.68 24.11
N GLN A 7 6.73 -15.75 24.70
CA GLN A 7 7.88 -16.39 24.05
C GLN A 7 7.63 -17.87 23.78
N ALA A 8 7.08 -18.60 24.76
CA ALA A 8 6.72 -20.00 24.60
C ALA A 8 5.71 -20.21 23.46
N HIS A 9 4.65 -19.39 23.40
CA HIS A 9 3.66 -19.47 22.33
C HIS A 9 4.20 -19.09 20.94
N LEU A 10 5.10 -18.11 20.85
CA LEU A 10 5.74 -17.72 19.58
C LEU A 10 6.70 -18.80 19.05
N ALA A 11 7.34 -19.55 19.96
CA ALA A 11 8.25 -20.65 19.65
C ALA A 11 7.51 -21.99 19.40
N SER A 12 6.23 -22.08 19.76
CA SER A 12 5.44 -23.30 19.59
C SER A 12 5.26 -23.70 18.12
N GLU A 13 5.11 -24.99 17.87
CA GLU A 13 4.69 -25.52 16.56
C GLU A 13 3.19 -25.28 16.29
N SER A 14 2.40 -25.00 17.33
CA SER A 14 0.96 -24.74 17.22
C SER A 14 0.67 -23.36 16.64
N LYS A 15 0.02 -23.33 15.47
CA LYS A 15 -0.45 -22.08 14.84
C LYS A 15 -1.47 -21.34 15.69
N GLU A 16 -2.23 -22.05 16.52
CA GLU A 16 -3.17 -21.42 17.46
C GLU A 16 -2.43 -20.68 18.57
N GLU A 17 -1.35 -21.26 19.12
CA GLU A 17 -0.51 -20.61 20.13
C GLU A 17 0.21 -19.41 19.56
N GLN A 18 0.84 -19.58 18.38
CA GLN A 18 1.48 -18.47 17.67
C GLN A 18 0.48 -17.33 17.42
N LEU A 19 -0.74 -17.65 16.94
CA LEU A 19 -1.80 -16.67 16.71
C LEU A 19 -2.24 -15.97 18.00
N ARG A 20 -2.41 -16.70 19.11
CA ARG A 20 -2.72 -16.11 20.41
C ARG A 20 -1.65 -15.09 20.82
N ALA A 21 -0.38 -15.42 20.65
CA ALA A 21 0.72 -14.54 21.01
C ALA A 21 0.80 -13.27 20.16
N VAL A 22 0.76 -13.40 18.82
CA VAL A 22 0.86 -12.22 17.94
C VAL A 22 -0.37 -11.32 18.07
N ARG A 23 -1.56 -11.90 18.27
CA ARG A 23 -2.78 -11.13 18.56
C ARG A 23 -2.65 -10.35 19.86
N TYR A 24 -2.18 -11.02 20.91
CA TYR A 24 -1.95 -10.37 22.20
C TYR A 24 -1.01 -9.17 22.07
N LEU A 25 0.13 -9.34 21.37
CA LEU A 25 1.10 -8.26 21.10
C LEU A 25 0.54 -7.13 20.22
N ALA A 26 -0.48 -7.41 19.40
CA ALA A 26 -1.15 -6.40 18.58
C ALA A 26 -2.17 -5.55 19.36
N GLU A 27 -2.76 -6.13 20.41
CA GLU A 27 -3.87 -5.54 21.17
C GLU A 27 -3.43 -4.86 22.47
N HIS A 28 -2.20 -5.08 22.91
CA HIS A 28 -1.66 -4.58 24.18
C HIS A 28 -0.42 -3.69 23.98
N ASP A 29 0.08 -3.13 25.08
CA ASP A 29 1.23 -2.24 25.09
C ASP A 29 2.47 -2.87 24.43
N ALA A 30 3.25 -2.00 23.78
CA ALA A 30 4.48 -2.37 23.09
C ALA A 30 5.46 -3.08 24.03
N ARG A 31 5.99 -4.21 23.57
CA ARG A 31 7.04 -4.96 24.26
C ARG A 31 8.24 -5.09 23.31
N PRO A 32 9.17 -4.10 23.30
CA PRO A 32 10.26 -3.99 22.32
C PRO A 32 11.08 -5.27 22.10
N ALA A 33 11.21 -6.10 23.15
CA ALA A 33 11.92 -7.37 23.08
C ALA A 33 11.36 -8.32 22.00
N PHE A 34 10.07 -8.25 21.67
CA PHE A 34 9.43 -9.14 20.68
C PHE A 34 9.44 -8.60 19.25
N PHE A 35 10.13 -7.47 18.99
CA PHE A 35 10.21 -6.92 17.64
C PHE A 35 10.82 -7.90 16.63
N PRO A 36 11.96 -8.58 16.89
CA PRO A 36 12.53 -9.55 15.96
C PRO A 36 11.58 -10.72 15.66
N GLU A 37 10.87 -11.22 16.68
CA GLU A 37 9.91 -12.31 16.56
C GLU A 37 8.71 -11.91 15.70
N LEU A 38 8.20 -10.69 15.86
CA LEU A 38 7.13 -10.15 15.02
C LEU A 38 7.59 -9.98 13.56
N VAL A 39 8.81 -9.49 13.32
CA VAL A 39 9.39 -9.40 11.97
C VAL A 39 9.49 -10.79 11.33
N ALA A 40 9.91 -11.80 12.09
CA ALA A 40 9.98 -13.19 11.64
C ALA A 40 8.61 -13.83 11.33
N ARG A 41 7.49 -13.15 11.65
CA ARG A 41 6.13 -13.58 11.29
C ARG A 41 5.55 -12.89 10.06
N ILE A 42 6.24 -11.88 9.50
CA ILE A 42 5.83 -11.26 8.23
C ILE A 42 5.70 -12.29 7.07
N PRO A 43 6.58 -13.32 6.95
CA PRO A 43 6.45 -14.36 5.93
C PRO A 43 5.70 -15.62 6.40
N ASP A 44 4.96 -15.59 7.52
CA ASP A 44 4.26 -16.78 8.01
C ASP A 44 3.24 -17.30 6.98
N VAL A 45 3.07 -18.61 6.88
CA VAL A 45 2.08 -19.22 5.97
C VAL A 45 0.64 -18.88 6.35
N ASN A 46 0.37 -18.64 7.65
CA ASN A 46 -0.95 -18.29 8.15
C ASN A 46 -1.18 -16.78 8.04
N ASP A 47 -2.24 -16.40 7.31
CA ASP A 47 -2.61 -15.02 7.02
C ASP A 47 -2.99 -14.22 8.27
N HIS A 48 -3.63 -14.85 9.26
CA HIS A 48 -3.96 -14.21 10.52
C HIS A 48 -2.70 -13.90 11.33
N ILE A 49 -1.71 -14.80 11.33
CA ILE A 49 -0.42 -14.54 11.99
C ILE A 49 0.29 -13.37 11.32
N ARG A 50 0.38 -13.35 9.98
CA ARG A 50 0.95 -12.21 9.24
C ARG A 50 0.23 -10.90 9.57
N PHE A 51 -1.10 -10.92 9.54
CA PHE A 51 -1.93 -9.76 9.82
C PHE A 51 -1.70 -9.19 11.21
N PHE A 52 -1.72 -10.02 12.26
CA PHE A 52 -1.51 -9.55 13.62
C PHE A 52 -0.06 -9.14 13.88
N ALA A 53 0.91 -9.82 13.27
CA ALA A 53 2.31 -9.42 13.35
C ALA A 53 2.53 -8.02 12.75
N LEU A 54 2.07 -7.80 11.50
CA LEU A 54 2.13 -6.48 10.87
C LEU A 54 1.29 -5.45 11.64
N THR A 55 0.17 -5.85 12.23
CA THR A 55 -0.66 -4.97 13.05
C THR A 55 0.10 -4.47 14.26
N ALA A 56 0.77 -5.36 14.98
CA ALA A 56 1.60 -5.00 16.13
C ALA A 56 2.72 -4.05 15.68
N LEU A 57 3.51 -4.45 14.66
CA LEU A 57 4.62 -3.66 14.11
C LEU A 57 4.21 -2.23 13.77
N VAL A 58 3.15 -2.07 12.97
CA VAL A 58 2.64 -0.77 12.52
C VAL A 58 2.13 0.09 13.67
N LYS A 59 1.40 -0.49 14.63
CA LYS A 59 0.77 0.29 15.73
C LYS A 59 1.76 0.70 16.80
N HIS A 60 2.72 -0.16 17.12
CA HIS A 60 3.47 -0.11 18.38
C HIS A 60 4.98 0.03 18.21
N TYR A 61 5.52 -0.23 17.01
CA TYR A 61 6.97 -0.33 16.79
C TYR A 61 7.47 0.58 15.67
N SER A 62 6.80 1.71 15.42
CA SER A 62 7.15 2.62 14.32
C SER A 62 8.62 3.08 14.33
N THR A 63 9.16 3.44 15.49
CA THR A 63 10.58 3.83 15.65
C THR A 63 11.54 2.69 15.31
N LEU A 64 11.22 1.46 15.72
CA LEU A 64 12.07 0.30 15.39
C LEU A 64 11.93 -0.08 13.92
N MET A 65 10.75 0.06 13.32
CA MET A 65 10.57 -0.15 11.89
C MET A 65 11.38 0.85 11.06
N GLN A 66 11.44 2.12 11.48
CA GLN A 66 12.29 3.13 10.86
C GLN A 66 13.78 2.78 11.00
N ALA A 67 14.21 2.36 12.18
CA ALA A 67 15.61 1.95 12.41
C ALA A 67 16.03 0.73 11.58
N HIS A 68 15.09 -0.13 11.19
CA HIS A 68 15.31 -1.34 10.39
C HIS A 68 14.70 -1.25 8.99
N ALA A 69 14.51 -0.03 8.46
CA ALA A 69 13.79 0.21 7.21
C ALA A 69 14.37 -0.57 6.02
N ALA A 70 15.70 -0.65 5.89
CA ALA A 70 16.36 -1.37 4.80
C ALA A 70 16.06 -2.89 4.82
N GLN A 71 15.94 -3.48 6.01
CA GLN A 71 15.58 -4.88 6.17
C GLN A 71 14.08 -5.10 5.89
N LEU A 72 13.23 -4.17 6.33
CA LEU A 72 11.78 -4.34 6.27
C LEU A 72 11.18 -4.00 4.91
N ALA A 73 11.77 -3.07 4.16
CA ALA A 73 11.27 -2.66 2.85
C ALA A 73 10.98 -3.86 1.91
N PRO A 74 11.93 -4.78 1.63
CA PRO A 74 11.65 -5.92 0.75
C PRO A 74 10.57 -6.85 1.32
N LEU A 75 10.57 -7.13 2.63
CA LEU A 75 9.56 -7.99 3.27
C LEU A 75 8.16 -7.42 3.15
N LEU A 76 8.02 -6.10 3.30
CA LEU A 76 6.75 -5.40 3.16
C LEU A 76 6.31 -5.32 1.70
N MET A 77 7.24 -5.13 0.77
CA MET A 77 6.96 -5.16 -0.68
C MET A 77 6.37 -6.50 -1.11
N GLU A 78 6.91 -7.63 -0.64
CA GLU A 78 6.33 -8.95 -0.94
C GLU A 78 4.90 -9.11 -0.39
N ARG A 79 4.57 -8.45 0.72
CA ARG A 79 3.23 -8.50 1.32
C ARG A 79 2.21 -7.61 0.61
N LEU A 80 2.62 -6.77 -0.32
CA LEU A 80 1.67 -6.07 -1.19
C LEU A 80 0.87 -7.03 -2.08
N LEU A 81 1.45 -8.18 -2.43
CA LEU A 81 0.82 -9.23 -3.24
C LEU A 81 0.06 -10.26 -2.40
N ASP A 82 -0.14 -10.01 -1.11
CA ASP A 82 -0.79 -10.96 -0.23
C ASP A 82 -2.24 -11.21 -0.68
N ALA A 83 -2.65 -12.48 -0.75
CA ALA A 83 -4.01 -12.85 -1.11
C ALA A 83 -5.05 -12.36 -0.10
N ASN A 84 -4.65 -12.14 1.16
CA ASN A 84 -5.48 -11.55 2.19
C ASN A 84 -5.34 -10.01 2.13
N SER A 85 -6.38 -9.32 1.64
CA SER A 85 -6.37 -7.86 1.49
C SER A 85 -6.06 -7.08 2.78
N PRO A 86 -6.56 -7.47 3.97
CA PRO A 86 -6.09 -6.91 5.24
C PRO A 86 -4.58 -6.99 5.48
N VAL A 87 -3.89 -8.05 5.05
CA VAL A 87 -2.43 -8.16 5.17
C VAL A 87 -1.74 -7.16 4.24
N ALA A 88 -2.18 -7.09 2.97
CA ALA A 88 -1.65 -6.12 2.01
C ALA A 88 -1.86 -4.67 2.47
N ASP A 89 -3.01 -4.36 3.07
CA ASP A 89 -3.28 -3.04 3.64
C ASP A 89 -2.27 -2.70 4.76
N ARG A 90 -1.98 -3.63 5.67
CA ARG A 90 -0.97 -3.41 6.71
C ARG A 90 0.44 -3.30 6.16
N ALA A 91 0.75 -4.00 5.07
CA ALA A 91 2.02 -3.84 4.39
C ALA A 91 2.19 -2.41 3.84
N ILE A 92 1.14 -1.82 3.24
CA ILE A 92 1.15 -0.41 2.80
C ILE A 92 1.39 0.53 3.99
N TRP A 93 0.75 0.31 5.13
CA TRP A 93 1.02 1.08 6.35
C TRP A 93 2.46 0.90 6.87
N GLY A 94 3.02 -0.31 6.77
CA GLY A 94 4.43 -0.54 7.08
C GLY A 94 5.36 0.22 6.15
N LEU A 95 5.07 0.23 4.83
CA LEU A 95 5.85 0.96 3.83
C LEU A 95 5.83 2.48 4.07
N ASN A 96 4.73 2.99 4.61
CA ASN A 96 4.62 4.38 5.07
C ASN A 96 5.60 4.69 6.21
N ILE A 97 5.75 3.77 7.16
CA ILE A 97 6.60 3.95 8.34
C ILE A 97 8.09 3.87 7.97
N VAL A 98 8.48 2.90 7.13
CA VAL A 98 9.89 2.76 6.66
C VAL A 98 10.31 3.91 5.73
N GLY A 99 9.34 4.65 5.20
CA GLY A 99 9.55 5.93 4.53
C GLY A 99 10.31 5.83 3.21
N GLU A 100 11.24 6.75 2.98
CA GLU A 100 11.99 6.92 1.72
C GLU A 100 12.68 5.64 1.24
N THR A 101 13.07 4.75 2.17
CA THR A 101 13.69 3.45 1.85
C THR A 101 12.81 2.57 0.95
N ALA A 102 11.48 2.70 1.05
CA ALA A 102 10.54 1.97 0.21
C ALA A 102 10.41 2.54 -1.21
N LEU A 103 10.72 3.83 -1.42
CA LEU A 103 10.40 4.51 -2.67
C LEU A 103 11.10 3.89 -3.90
N PRO A 104 12.41 3.58 -3.89
CA PRO A 104 13.05 2.94 -5.04
C PRO A 104 12.43 1.59 -5.38
N HIS A 105 12.02 0.81 -4.37
CA HIS A 105 11.38 -0.49 -4.57
C HIS A 105 9.99 -0.34 -5.18
N LEU A 106 9.20 0.64 -4.71
CA LEU A 106 7.88 0.95 -5.25
C LEU A 106 7.97 1.44 -6.70
N LEU A 107 8.90 2.33 -7.01
CA LEU A 107 9.12 2.82 -8.37
C LEU A 107 9.50 1.67 -9.31
N ALA A 108 10.42 0.79 -8.90
CA ALA A 108 10.78 -0.38 -9.69
C ALA A 108 9.59 -1.32 -9.93
N ALA A 109 8.74 -1.53 -8.91
CA ALA A 109 7.57 -2.40 -9.01
C ALA A 109 6.48 -1.85 -9.96
N THR A 110 6.45 -0.54 -10.25
CA THR A 110 5.55 0.01 -11.30
C THR A 110 5.94 -0.43 -12.72
N GLU A 111 7.13 -1.01 -12.90
CA GLU A 111 7.62 -1.50 -14.19
C GLU A 111 7.76 -3.03 -14.19
N ALA A 112 7.21 -3.71 -13.18
CA ALA A 112 7.27 -5.16 -13.05
C ALA A 112 6.53 -5.86 -14.21
N PRO A 113 7.01 -7.05 -14.63
CA PRO A 113 6.38 -7.80 -15.71
C PRO A 113 4.96 -8.25 -15.38
N GLU A 114 4.68 -8.57 -14.11
CA GLU A 114 3.36 -8.99 -13.65
C GLU A 114 2.48 -7.78 -13.33
N TRP A 115 1.28 -7.73 -13.94
CA TRP A 115 0.36 -6.61 -13.78
C TRP A 115 -0.10 -6.41 -12.33
N ARG A 116 -0.19 -7.49 -11.52
CA ARG A 116 -0.53 -7.40 -10.10
C ARG A 116 0.52 -6.62 -9.30
N GLU A 117 1.80 -6.78 -9.63
CA GLU A 117 2.89 -6.03 -9.00
C GLU A 117 2.77 -4.54 -9.32
N ARG A 118 2.54 -4.20 -10.59
CA ARG A 118 2.31 -2.80 -11.02
C ARG A 118 1.09 -2.19 -10.33
N LEU A 119 -0.02 -2.94 -10.27
CA LEU A 119 -1.25 -2.51 -9.62
C LEU A 119 -1.03 -2.19 -8.13
N MET A 120 -0.39 -3.11 -7.40
CA MET A 120 -0.15 -2.92 -5.97
C MET A 120 0.88 -1.83 -5.69
N ALA A 121 1.89 -1.69 -6.54
CA ALA A 121 2.84 -0.58 -6.48
C ALA A 121 2.14 0.78 -6.67
N ALA A 122 1.20 0.87 -7.62
CA ALA A 122 0.39 2.07 -7.82
C ALA A 122 -0.38 2.43 -6.54
N PHE A 123 -1.15 1.48 -5.99
CA PHE A 123 -1.91 1.69 -4.75
C PHE A 123 -1.02 2.10 -3.58
N ALA A 124 0.13 1.43 -3.42
CA ALA A 124 1.08 1.76 -2.38
C ALA A 124 1.62 3.18 -2.57
N LEU A 125 2.07 3.58 -3.76
CA LEU A 125 2.53 4.94 -4.06
C LEU A 125 1.45 5.99 -3.75
N GLY A 126 0.22 5.81 -4.21
CA GLY A 126 -0.89 6.74 -3.98
C GLY A 126 -1.31 6.87 -2.51
N ARG A 127 -1.04 5.84 -1.70
CA ARG A 127 -1.33 5.83 -0.26
C ARG A 127 -0.11 6.14 0.59
N ASN A 128 1.08 6.24 -0.01
CA ASN A 128 2.33 6.45 0.70
C ASN A 128 2.52 7.95 1.00
N HIS A 129 2.82 8.32 2.24
CA HIS A 129 3.14 9.70 2.62
C HIS A 129 4.38 10.24 1.89
N GLN A 130 5.26 9.35 1.41
CA GLN A 130 6.38 9.71 0.55
C GLN A 130 5.95 10.27 -0.81
N MET A 131 4.69 10.10 -1.23
CA MET A 131 4.13 10.78 -2.40
C MET A 131 4.31 12.30 -2.31
N SER A 132 4.19 12.91 -1.12
CA SER A 132 4.35 14.36 -0.97
C SER A 132 5.81 14.81 -0.86
N VAL A 133 6.73 13.89 -0.54
CA VAL A 133 8.16 14.15 -0.39
C VAL A 133 8.87 14.01 -1.74
N ALA A 134 8.50 12.99 -2.51
CA ALA A 134 9.06 12.68 -3.81
C ALA A 134 7.97 12.70 -4.90
N THR A 135 7.21 13.80 -4.92
CA THR A 135 6.04 13.99 -5.80
C THR A 135 6.37 13.75 -7.26
N GLU A 136 7.47 14.33 -7.75
CA GLU A 136 7.81 14.29 -9.17
C GLU A 136 8.07 12.86 -9.70
N PRO A 137 8.96 12.04 -9.10
CA PRO A 137 9.17 10.67 -9.57
C PRO A 137 7.95 9.76 -9.34
N ALA A 138 7.24 9.94 -8.23
CA ALA A 138 6.07 9.11 -7.93
C ALA A 138 4.89 9.42 -8.87
N LEU A 139 4.63 10.70 -9.15
CA LEU A 139 3.62 11.12 -10.11
C LEU A 139 4.01 10.71 -11.53
N ALA A 140 5.28 10.82 -11.92
CA ALA A 140 5.75 10.36 -13.22
C ALA A 140 5.55 8.84 -13.41
N ALA A 141 5.76 8.04 -12.35
CA ALA A 141 5.47 6.60 -12.39
C ALA A 141 3.97 6.32 -12.55
N LEU A 142 3.10 6.97 -11.76
CA LEU A 142 1.65 6.83 -11.89
C LEU A 142 1.13 7.28 -13.26
N LEU A 143 1.68 8.36 -13.80
CA LEU A 143 1.34 8.88 -15.12
C LEU A 143 1.71 7.92 -16.25
N ARG A 144 2.75 7.08 -16.09
CA ARG A 144 3.08 6.02 -17.05
C ARG A 144 2.09 4.86 -17.00
N LEU A 145 1.57 4.55 -15.81
CA LEU A 145 0.56 3.50 -15.63
C LEU A 145 -0.81 3.84 -16.23
N LEU A 146 -1.06 5.09 -16.63
CA LEU A 146 -2.24 5.45 -17.43
C LEU A 146 -2.22 4.78 -18.82
N ASP A 147 -1.03 4.43 -19.32
CA ASP A 147 -0.81 3.80 -20.62
C ASP A 147 -0.53 2.28 -20.48
N ASP A 148 -0.81 1.69 -19.31
CA ASP A 148 -0.58 0.25 -19.04
C ASP A 148 -1.44 -0.65 -19.93
N GLU A 149 -0.97 -1.84 -20.28
CA GLU A 149 -1.77 -2.80 -21.07
C GLU A 149 -2.95 -3.40 -20.29
N ASN A 150 -2.90 -3.36 -18.95
CA ASN A 150 -3.94 -3.91 -18.09
C ASN A 150 -4.90 -2.82 -17.61
N GLU A 151 -6.18 -2.94 -17.94
CA GLU A 151 -7.22 -1.96 -17.58
C GLU A 151 -7.38 -1.77 -16.06
N GLN A 152 -7.10 -2.79 -15.25
CA GLN A 152 -7.16 -2.64 -13.79
C GLN A 152 -6.06 -1.71 -13.28
N VAL A 153 -4.87 -1.80 -13.88
CA VAL A 153 -3.73 -0.91 -13.58
C VAL A 153 -4.04 0.51 -14.05
N GLN A 154 -4.55 0.69 -15.27
CA GLN A 154 -4.97 1.99 -15.80
C GLN A 154 -6.04 2.65 -14.91
N SER A 155 -7.09 1.92 -14.55
CA SER A 155 -8.17 2.43 -13.71
C SER A 155 -7.68 2.80 -12.31
N ALA A 156 -6.75 2.04 -11.75
CA ALA A 156 -6.14 2.35 -10.45
C ALA A 156 -5.30 3.62 -10.53
N ALA A 157 -4.43 3.74 -11.55
CA ALA A 157 -3.62 4.93 -11.78
C ALA A 157 -4.48 6.18 -11.98
N LEU A 158 -5.54 6.09 -12.79
CA LEU A 158 -6.52 7.17 -12.97
C LEU A 158 -7.15 7.59 -11.65
N GLY A 159 -7.67 6.63 -10.87
CA GLY A 159 -8.31 6.91 -9.59
C GLY A 159 -7.36 7.57 -8.59
N ILE A 160 -6.13 7.07 -8.51
CA ILE A 160 -5.09 7.62 -7.63
C ILE A 160 -4.73 9.04 -8.05
N ILE A 161 -4.45 9.28 -9.33
CA ILE A 161 -4.10 10.63 -9.80
C ILE A 161 -5.28 11.58 -9.58
N MET A 162 -6.52 11.16 -9.82
CA MET A 162 -7.71 11.96 -9.49
C MET A 162 -7.78 12.32 -8.00
N ASP A 163 -7.41 11.40 -7.09
CA ASP A 163 -7.34 11.66 -5.65
C ASP A 163 -6.23 12.65 -5.24
N LEU A 164 -5.17 12.73 -6.05
CA LEU A 164 -4.08 13.68 -5.88
C LEU A 164 -4.43 15.10 -6.39
N THR A 165 -5.44 15.20 -7.27
CA THR A 165 -5.84 16.48 -7.87
C THR A 165 -6.72 17.33 -6.94
N PRO A 166 -6.77 18.66 -7.13
CA PRO A 166 -7.72 19.55 -6.46
C PRO A 166 -9.20 19.22 -6.69
N LEU A 167 -9.53 18.41 -7.70
CA LEU A 167 -10.92 18.04 -8.02
C LEU A 167 -11.52 17.04 -7.01
N ARG A 168 -10.69 16.47 -6.13
CA ARG A 168 -11.15 15.56 -5.07
C ARG A 168 -10.64 15.97 -3.68
N PRO A 169 -11.44 15.76 -2.62
CA PRO A 169 -11.13 16.24 -1.27
C PRO A 169 -10.24 15.29 -0.44
N PHE A 170 -9.52 14.34 -1.06
CA PHE A 170 -8.83 13.27 -0.33
C PHE A 170 -7.38 13.63 0.02
N ARG A 171 -6.45 13.57 -0.95
CA ARG A 171 -5.01 13.75 -0.73
C ARG A 171 -4.40 14.65 -1.80
N ARG A 172 -4.86 15.90 -1.83
CA ARG A 172 -4.33 16.90 -2.74
C ARG A 172 -2.83 17.10 -2.52
N ILE A 173 -2.05 17.00 -3.58
CA ILE A 173 -0.65 17.46 -3.62
C ILE A 173 -0.59 18.91 -4.11
N GLU A 174 0.31 19.69 -3.54
CA GLU A 174 0.53 21.09 -3.90
C GLU A 174 1.72 21.25 -4.85
N GLY A 175 1.81 22.39 -5.52
CA GLY A 175 2.96 22.71 -6.40
C GLY A 175 3.01 21.95 -7.73
N VAL A 176 1.97 21.18 -8.06
CA VAL A 176 1.84 20.49 -9.36
C VAL A 176 0.90 21.27 -10.28
N ASP A 177 1.33 21.52 -11.51
CA ASP A 177 0.45 21.98 -12.58
C ASP A 177 -0.36 20.79 -13.12
N PHE A 178 -1.64 20.75 -12.77
CA PHE A 178 -2.51 19.65 -13.18
C PHE A 178 -3.13 19.85 -14.56
N GLU A 179 -3.02 21.02 -15.20
CA GLU A 179 -3.72 21.24 -16.47
C GLU A 179 -3.25 20.30 -17.59
N PRO A 180 -1.94 20.05 -17.78
CA PRO A 180 -1.47 19.03 -18.72
C PRO A 180 -1.89 17.61 -18.33
N ILE A 181 -2.04 17.35 -17.03
CA ILE A 181 -2.44 16.04 -16.51
C ILE A 181 -3.92 15.80 -16.83
N TYR A 182 -4.80 16.77 -16.61
CA TYR A 182 -6.23 16.64 -16.91
C TYR A 182 -6.50 16.33 -18.39
N GLN A 183 -5.69 16.87 -19.30
CA GLN A 183 -5.78 16.54 -20.73
C GLN A 183 -5.49 15.06 -21.02
N ARG A 184 -4.63 14.41 -20.21
CA ARG A 184 -4.37 12.97 -20.29
C ARG A 184 -5.43 12.13 -19.58
N LEU A 185 -5.99 12.61 -18.47
CA LEU A 185 -6.99 11.86 -17.70
C LEU A 185 -8.36 11.79 -18.41
N LEU A 186 -8.74 12.84 -19.14
CA LEU A 186 -10.09 12.95 -19.71
C LEU A 186 -10.43 11.80 -20.69
N PRO A 187 -9.59 11.48 -21.71
CA PRO A 187 -9.89 10.37 -22.62
C PRO A 187 -10.02 9.03 -21.91
N LEU A 188 -9.21 8.79 -20.88
CA LEU A 188 -9.26 7.55 -20.10
C LEU A 188 -10.52 7.48 -19.23
N ALA A 189 -10.92 8.60 -18.61
CA ALA A 189 -12.19 8.69 -17.89
C ALA A 189 -13.40 8.49 -18.82
N GLU A 190 -13.34 9.02 -20.05
CA GLU A 190 -14.36 8.79 -21.09
C GLU A 190 -14.43 7.32 -21.50
N HIS A 191 -13.28 6.68 -21.72
CA HIS A 191 -13.20 5.24 -21.99
C HIS A 191 -13.88 4.43 -20.87
N PHE A 192 -13.48 4.62 -19.60
CA PHE A 192 -14.08 3.90 -18.49
C PHE A 192 -15.56 4.24 -18.27
N SER A 193 -16.01 5.46 -18.59
CA SER A 193 -17.42 5.85 -18.48
C SER A 193 -18.37 5.08 -19.41
N GLN A 194 -17.81 4.42 -20.43
CA GLN A 194 -18.53 3.58 -21.40
C GLN A 194 -18.28 2.09 -21.19
N HIS A 195 -17.55 1.72 -20.13
CA HIS A 195 -17.18 0.34 -19.84
C HIS A 195 -18.39 -0.51 -19.46
N LEU A 196 -18.35 -1.82 -19.76
CA LEU A 196 -19.45 -2.77 -19.49
C LEU A 196 -19.56 -3.14 -18.00
N ASP A 197 -18.42 -3.23 -17.32
CA ASP A 197 -18.37 -3.36 -15.86
C ASP A 197 -18.90 -2.09 -15.16
N ALA A 198 -19.88 -2.27 -14.29
CA ALA A 198 -20.58 -1.18 -13.61
C ALA A 198 -19.67 -0.35 -12.70
N HIS A 199 -18.66 -0.96 -12.08
CA HIS A 199 -17.73 -0.24 -11.20
C HIS A 199 -16.85 0.71 -12.00
N TYR A 200 -16.29 0.24 -13.12
CA TYR A 200 -15.52 1.11 -14.02
C TYR A 200 -16.40 2.19 -14.66
N GLN A 201 -17.62 1.84 -15.05
CA GLN A 201 -18.59 2.79 -15.58
C GLN A 201 -18.92 3.92 -14.60
N GLU A 202 -19.22 3.58 -13.35
CA GLU A 202 -19.57 4.55 -12.31
C GLU A 202 -18.42 5.53 -12.06
N TRP A 203 -17.22 5.02 -11.79
CA TRP A 203 -16.06 5.87 -11.50
C TRP A 203 -15.58 6.64 -12.72
N GLY A 204 -15.59 6.03 -13.91
CA GLY A 204 -15.29 6.71 -15.17
C GLY A 204 -16.23 7.90 -15.41
N ASN A 205 -17.54 7.71 -15.22
CA ASN A 205 -18.52 8.80 -15.33
C ASN A 205 -18.27 9.92 -14.31
N ARG A 206 -17.98 9.56 -13.06
CA ARG A 206 -17.67 10.54 -12.01
C ARG A 206 -16.43 11.36 -12.34
N TYR A 207 -15.34 10.70 -12.73
CA TYR A 207 -14.09 11.39 -13.07
C TYR A 207 -14.25 12.25 -14.32
N ARG A 208 -14.94 11.76 -15.34
CA ARG A 208 -15.27 12.53 -16.54
C ARG A 208 -16.03 13.81 -16.22
N GLN A 209 -17.05 13.75 -15.35
CA GLN A 209 -17.81 14.93 -14.95
C GLN A 209 -16.94 15.94 -14.19
N LEU A 210 -16.09 15.48 -13.26
CA LEU A 210 -15.16 16.36 -12.55
C LEU A 210 -14.20 17.05 -13.52
N LEU A 211 -13.67 16.32 -14.50
CA LEU A 211 -12.72 16.84 -15.48
C LEU A 211 -13.38 17.86 -16.41
N ILE A 212 -14.63 17.66 -16.86
CA ILE A 212 -15.31 18.61 -17.76
C ILE A 212 -15.73 19.90 -17.03
N ASN A 213 -16.01 19.83 -15.72
CA ASN A 213 -16.54 20.93 -14.92
C ASN A 213 -15.47 21.66 -14.08
N ARG A 214 -14.18 21.40 -14.33
CA ARG A 214 -13.04 21.90 -13.53
C ARG A 214 -12.76 23.39 -13.71
#